data_AF-A0A4P5XZ41-F1
#
_entry.id   AF-A0A4P5XZ41-F1
#
_cell.length_a   1.000
_cell.length_b   1.000
_cell.length_c   1.000
_cell.angle_alpha   90.00
_cell.angle_beta   90.00
_cell.angle_gamma   90.00
#
_symmetry.space_group_name_H-M   'P 1'
#
loop_
_entity.id
_entity.type
_entity.pdbx_description
1 polymer ?
#
loop_
_entity_poly.entity_id
_entity_poly.type
_entity_poly.pdbx_seq_one_letter_code
_entity_poly.pdbx_strand_id
1 'polypeptide(L)'
;MGNLIDGVAIAVASNNTIGGSVAGEGNLISGNDGNGVEIFNSGTTNNRVLGNQIGTDVTGMWSLPNLRGVYIFNANNNRVGGVGVNDGNLISGNLNEGVFLRGTSSLNTIEGNSIGVDMNGGSLGNSGNGVSVEGSNNRIGGLVTVVGIFTSPNSPDNAANVIAFNGGNGVSIDTGTRNAIRRNSIFENVGLGINHSNGGNTLLAAPVITTSSPGMIVAYTTAGIAGRLEFFVADSLGSGEGAVFVTDRTTTGIAGTIALSGLVPNGELLVATLTDANGNTSKFSNPFVVSW
;
A
#
# COMPACT_ATOMS: atom_id res chain seq x y z
N MET A 1 -14.75 -17.02 -19.27
CA MET A 1 -13.52 -17.10 -20.08
C MET A 1 -13.00 -15.68 -20.21
N GLY A 2 -11.73 -15.42 -19.91
CA GLY A 2 -11.14 -14.11 -20.18
C GLY A 2 -10.56 -14.03 -21.59
N ASN A 3 -9.93 -12.90 -21.90
CA ASN A 3 -9.36 -12.63 -23.22
C ASN A 3 -7.84 -12.90 -23.24
N LEU A 4 -7.23 -12.95 -24.43
CA LEU A 4 -5.79 -13.23 -24.61
C LEU A 4 -4.89 -11.99 -24.36
N ILE A 5 -5.47 -10.87 -23.93
CA ILE A 5 -4.81 -9.56 -23.79
C ILE A 5 -5.21 -8.94 -22.44
N ASP A 6 -5.23 -7.61 -22.34
CA ASP A 6 -5.72 -6.92 -21.15
C ASP A 6 -7.26 -6.90 -21.08
N GLY A 7 -7.80 -6.91 -19.86
CA GLY A 7 -9.24 -6.78 -19.63
C GLY A 7 -9.77 -5.41 -20.09
N VAL A 8 -9.12 -4.33 -19.64
CA VAL A 8 -9.41 -2.96 -20.02
C VAL A 8 -8.10 -2.22 -20.29
N ALA A 9 -8.03 -1.49 -21.41
CA ALA A 9 -6.86 -0.72 -21.80
C ALA A 9 -7.22 0.77 -22.03
N ILE A 10 -6.48 1.68 -21.41
CA ILE A 10 -6.58 3.14 -21.60
C ILE A 10 -5.24 3.67 -22.10
N ALA A 11 -5.24 4.28 -23.29
CA ALA A 11 -4.06 4.92 -23.87
C ALA A 11 -4.36 6.29 -24.48
N VAL A 12 -3.46 7.24 -24.20
CA VAL A 12 -3.49 8.63 -24.66
C VAL A 12 -4.85 9.29 -24.39
N ALA A 13 -5.41 9.02 -23.20
CA ALA A 13 -6.75 9.43 -22.82
C ALA A 13 -6.80 9.92 -21.37
N SER A 14 -7.77 10.77 -21.07
CA SER A 14 -7.93 11.35 -19.74
C SER A 14 -9.36 11.38 -19.25
N ASN A 15 -9.51 11.43 -17.93
CA ASN A 15 -10.81 11.57 -17.23
C ASN A 15 -11.78 10.38 -17.45
N ASN A 16 -11.25 9.18 -17.68
CA ASN A 16 -12.08 7.97 -17.75
C ASN A 16 -12.23 7.35 -16.36
N THR A 17 -13.36 6.68 -16.12
CA THR A 17 -13.59 5.88 -14.91
C THR A 17 -13.87 4.44 -15.30
N ILE A 18 -13.12 3.51 -14.72
CA ILE A 18 -13.36 2.07 -14.79
C ILE A 18 -14.01 1.66 -13.48
N GLY A 19 -15.27 1.26 -13.56
CA GLY A 19 -16.11 0.96 -12.40
C GLY A 19 -16.86 2.21 -11.92
N GLY A 20 -16.97 2.39 -10.61
CA GLY A 20 -17.65 3.54 -10.03
C GLY A 20 -17.65 3.55 -8.50
N SER A 21 -18.22 4.60 -7.92
CA SER A 21 -18.27 4.84 -6.47
C SER A 21 -19.60 4.41 -5.82
N VAL A 22 -20.59 4.04 -6.64
CA VAL A 22 -21.86 3.48 -6.16
C VAL A 22 -21.75 1.96 -6.11
N ALA A 23 -22.35 1.36 -5.07
CA ALA A 23 -22.40 -0.09 -4.92
C ALA A 23 -22.99 -0.74 -6.18
N GLY A 24 -22.26 -1.69 -6.76
CA GLY A 24 -22.64 -2.38 -8.00
C GLY A 24 -22.15 -1.73 -9.30
N GLU A 25 -21.50 -0.56 -9.26
CA GLU A 25 -20.86 0.04 -10.45
C GLU A 25 -19.49 -0.59 -10.77
N GLY A 26 -18.93 -1.38 -9.85
CA GLY A 26 -17.70 -2.11 -10.04
C GLY A 26 -17.78 -3.19 -11.13
N ASN A 27 -16.68 -3.40 -11.85
CA ASN A 27 -16.56 -4.49 -12.82
C ASN A 27 -15.89 -5.71 -12.20
N LEU A 28 -16.21 -6.90 -12.72
CA LEU A 28 -15.43 -8.11 -12.53
C LEU A 28 -14.44 -8.25 -13.71
N ILE A 29 -13.16 -8.01 -13.45
CA ILE A 29 -12.09 -7.98 -14.47
C ILE A 29 -11.09 -9.10 -14.17
N SER A 30 -11.34 -10.28 -14.72
CA SER A 30 -10.67 -11.51 -14.29
C SER A 30 -10.50 -12.51 -15.43
N GLY A 31 -9.54 -13.43 -15.27
CA GLY A 31 -9.29 -14.54 -16.18
C GLY A 31 -8.60 -14.16 -17.49
N ASN A 32 -8.01 -12.97 -17.59
CA ASN A 32 -7.31 -12.50 -18.79
C ASN A 32 -5.85 -12.98 -18.80
N ASP A 33 -5.32 -13.33 -19.96
CA ASP A 33 -3.90 -13.72 -20.09
C ASP A 33 -2.95 -12.51 -19.95
N GLY A 34 -3.45 -11.29 -20.17
CA GLY A 34 -2.77 -10.02 -19.91
C GLY A 34 -3.16 -9.40 -18.57
N ASN A 35 -2.99 -8.08 -18.43
CA ASN A 35 -3.32 -7.35 -17.20
C ASN A 35 -4.84 -7.19 -17.06
N GLY A 36 -5.36 -7.06 -15.84
CA GLY A 36 -6.77 -6.72 -15.64
C GLY A 36 -7.08 -5.35 -16.22
N VAL A 37 -6.36 -4.33 -15.74
CA VAL A 37 -6.44 -2.96 -16.25
C VAL A 37 -5.05 -2.46 -16.64
N GLU A 38 -4.90 -2.01 -17.87
CA GLU A 38 -3.69 -1.31 -18.35
C GLU A 38 -3.97 0.18 -18.61
N ILE A 39 -3.15 1.05 -18.03
CA ILE A 39 -3.17 2.51 -18.25
C ILE A 39 -1.78 2.92 -18.72
N PHE A 40 -1.64 3.27 -20.00
CA PHE A 40 -0.31 3.38 -20.60
C PHE A 40 -0.15 4.56 -21.56
N ASN A 41 1.12 4.83 -21.88
CA ASN A 41 1.61 5.95 -22.69
C ASN A 41 1.49 7.33 -22.05
N SER A 42 2.44 8.19 -22.44
CA SER A 42 2.46 9.60 -22.04
C SER A 42 1.19 10.31 -22.50
N GLY A 43 0.66 11.18 -21.64
CA GLY A 43 -0.60 11.89 -21.87
C GLY A 43 -1.83 11.18 -21.30
N THR A 44 -1.70 9.93 -20.83
CA THR A 44 -2.78 9.21 -20.14
C THR A 44 -2.87 9.63 -18.67
N THR A 45 -3.85 10.46 -18.34
CA THR A 45 -3.93 11.14 -17.03
C THR A 45 -5.35 11.23 -16.47
N ASN A 46 -5.48 11.42 -15.15
CA ASN A 46 -6.75 11.62 -14.47
C ASN A 46 -7.76 10.48 -14.68
N ASN A 47 -7.28 9.26 -14.95
CA ASN A 47 -8.15 8.09 -15.02
C ASN A 47 -8.31 7.48 -13.63
N ARG A 48 -9.49 6.90 -13.38
CA ARG A 48 -9.88 6.34 -12.08
C ARG A 48 -10.27 4.88 -12.25
N VAL A 49 -9.75 4.01 -11.40
CA VAL A 49 -10.14 2.60 -11.28
C VAL A 49 -10.81 2.44 -9.92
N LEU A 50 -12.12 2.23 -9.86
CA LEU A 50 -12.91 2.30 -8.62
C LEU A 50 -13.83 1.09 -8.45
N GLY A 51 -13.87 0.52 -7.25
CA GLY A 51 -14.86 -0.47 -6.86
C GLY A 51 -14.81 -1.79 -7.62
N ASN A 52 -13.74 -2.09 -8.37
CA ASN A 52 -13.66 -3.28 -9.21
C ASN A 52 -13.16 -4.50 -8.42
N GLN A 53 -13.56 -5.69 -8.86
CA GLN A 53 -12.96 -6.98 -8.48
C GLN A 53 -12.02 -7.42 -9.61
N ILE A 54 -10.73 -7.55 -9.32
CA ILE A 54 -9.68 -7.75 -10.32
C ILE A 54 -8.82 -8.97 -9.96
N GLY A 55 -8.98 -10.07 -10.72
CA GLY A 55 -8.26 -11.33 -10.53
C GLY A 55 -8.97 -12.36 -9.65
N THR A 56 -10.19 -12.04 -9.19
CA THR A 56 -11.04 -12.94 -8.40
C THR A 56 -12.24 -13.45 -9.20
N ASP A 57 -12.95 -14.43 -8.67
CA ASP A 57 -14.29 -14.78 -9.12
C ASP A 57 -15.34 -13.75 -8.64
N VAL A 58 -16.60 -13.97 -9.00
CA VAL A 58 -17.71 -13.06 -8.65
C VAL A 58 -17.96 -12.95 -7.14
N THR A 59 -17.54 -13.95 -6.37
CA THR A 59 -17.67 -13.95 -4.91
C THR A 59 -16.53 -13.21 -4.22
N GLY A 60 -15.43 -12.95 -4.93
CA GLY A 60 -14.20 -12.39 -4.38
C GLY A 60 -13.45 -13.36 -3.46
N MET A 61 -13.82 -14.64 -3.47
CA MET A 61 -13.24 -15.67 -2.59
C MET A 61 -12.27 -16.60 -3.30
N TRP A 62 -12.35 -16.70 -4.62
CA TRP A 62 -11.51 -17.60 -5.41
C TRP A 62 -10.72 -16.83 -6.45
N SER A 63 -9.51 -17.30 -6.76
CA SER A 63 -8.72 -16.70 -7.83
C SER A 63 -9.30 -17.07 -9.20
N LEU A 64 -9.43 -16.06 -10.04
CA LEU A 64 -9.65 -16.18 -11.47
C LEU A 64 -8.64 -15.23 -12.13
N PRO A 65 -7.36 -15.64 -12.18
CA PRO A 65 -6.23 -14.73 -12.29
C PRO A 65 -6.24 -13.91 -13.59
N ASN A 66 -5.75 -12.67 -13.51
CA ASN A 66 -5.08 -12.02 -14.64
C ASN A 66 -3.55 -12.19 -14.51
N LEU A 67 -2.77 -11.71 -15.48
CA LEU A 67 -1.30 -11.59 -15.33
C LEU A 67 -0.94 -10.65 -14.18
N ARG A 68 -1.49 -9.43 -14.19
CA ARG A 68 -1.41 -8.43 -13.11
C ARG A 68 -2.79 -7.83 -12.88
N GLY A 69 -3.02 -7.27 -11.70
CA GLY A 69 -4.27 -6.56 -11.45
C GLY A 69 -4.37 -5.26 -12.25
N VAL A 70 -3.59 -4.26 -11.85
CA VAL A 70 -3.54 -2.93 -12.49
C VAL A 70 -2.10 -2.59 -12.89
N TYR A 71 -1.88 -2.31 -14.16
CA TYR A 71 -0.57 -1.97 -14.72
C TYR A 71 -0.58 -0.55 -15.29
N ILE A 72 0.25 0.33 -14.75
CA ILE A 72 0.37 1.74 -15.19
C ILE A 72 1.76 1.97 -15.76
N PHE A 73 1.86 2.16 -17.08
CA PHE A 73 3.14 2.23 -17.79
C PHE A 73 3.35 3.56 -18.51
N ASN A 74 4.30 4.36 -18.01
CA ASN A 74 4.60 5.71 -18.50
C ASN A 74 3.35 6.63 -18.51
N ALA A 75 2.49 6.50 -17.51
CA ALA A 75 1.26 7.28 -17.36
C ALA A 75 1.20 7.93 -15.97
N ASN A 76 0.66 9.14 -15.91
CA ASN A 76 0.80 10.01 -14.74
C ASN A 76 -0.55 10.50 -14.22
N ASN A 77 -0.63 10.88 -12.94
CA ASN A 77 -1.84 11.45 -12.34
C ASN A 77 -3.09 10.55 -12.45
N ASN A 78 -2.95 9.24 -12.33
CA ASN A 78 -4.07 8.30 -12.29
C ASN A 78 -4.34 7.83 -10.85
N ARG A 79 -5.58 7.40 -10.59
CA ARG A 79 -6.01 6.94 -9.27
C ARG A 79 -6.51 5.50 -9.34
N VAL A 80 -5.97 4.64 -8.49
CA VAL A 80 -6.47 3.28 -8.25
C VAL A 80 -7.07 3.27 -6.85
N GLY A 81 -8.38 3.10 -6.79
CA GLY A 81 -9.17 3.17 -5.59
C GLY A 81 -9.57 4.59 -5.21
N GLY A 82 -9.97 4.77 -3.95
CA GLY A 82 -10.35 6.05 -3.41
C GLY A 82 -10.76 5.96 -1.94
N VAL A 83 -11.41 7.01 -1.44
CA VAL A 83 -11.76 7.13 -0.01
C VAL A 83 -13.25 6.94 0.25
N GLY A 84 -14.08 6.89 -0.80
CA GLY A 84 -15.47 6.49 -0.65
C GLY A 84 -15.57 5.01 -0.28
N VAL A 85 -16.64 4.66 0.44
CA VAL A 85 -16.91 3.30 0.93
C VAL A 85 -16.87 2.21 -0.15
N ASN A 86 -17.16 2.54 -1.41
CA ASN A 86 -17.10 1.62 -2.55
C ASN A 86 -16.01 2.00 -3.57
N ASP A 87 -15.15 2.97 -3.27
CA ASP A 87 -14.11 3.38 -4.22
C ASP A 87 -12.98 2.33 -4.31
N GLY A 88 -12.76 1.58 -3.23
CA GLY A 88 -11.69 0.58 -3.12
C GLY A 88 -11.85 -0.58 -4.08
N ASN A 89 -10.78 -0.98 -4.77
CA ASN A 89 -10.78 -2.20 -5.58
C ASN A 89 -10.33 -3.40 -4.74
N LEU A 90 -10.87 -4.57 -5.06
CA LEU A 90 -10.35 -5.88 -4.64
C LEU A 90 -9.39 -6.38 -5.72
N ILE A 91 -8.09 -6.43 -5.43
CA ILE A 91 -7.03 -6.75 -6.40
C ILE A 91 -6.20 -7.93 -5.90
N SER A 92 -6.61 -9.13 -6.26
CA SER A 92 -6.16 -10.36 -5.59
C SER A 92 -6.07 -11.53 -6.55
N GLY A 93 -5.29 -12.54 -6.19
CA GLY A 93 -5.17 -13.79 -6.96
C GLY A 93 -4.57 -13.64 -8.36
N ASN A 94 -3.90 -12.53 -8.69
CA ASN A 94 -3.24 -12.35 -9.99
C ASN A 94 -1.90 -13.10 -10.04
N LEU A 95 -1.46 -13.47 -11.25
CA LEU A 95 -0.25 -14.29 -11.46
C LEU A 95 1.08 -13.55 -11.21
N ASN A 96 1.04 -12.24 -11.02
CA ASN A 96 2.21 -11.42 -10.71
C ASN A 96 1.82 -10.29 -9.73
N GLU A 97 2.10 -9.02 -10.02
CA GLU A 97 1.77 -7.93 -9.10
C GLU A 97 0.27 -7.62 -9.04
N GLY A 98 -0.20 -7.20 -7.85
CA GLY A 98 -1.51 -6.58 -7.73
C GLY A 98 -1.57 -5.26 -8.49
N VAL A 99 -0.69 -4.33 -8.17
CA VAL A 99 -0.55 -3.04 -8.86
C VAL A 99 0.91 -2.81 -9.25
N PHE A 100 1.18 -2.41 -10.50
CA PHE A 100 2.53 -2.09 -10.95
C PHE A 100 2.61 -0.75 -11.68
N LEU A 101 3.36 0.20 -11.10
CA LEU A 101 3.68 1.50 -11.66
C LEU A 101 5.06 1.45 -12.34
N ARG A 102 5.10 1.20 -13.64
CA ARG A 102 6.33 0.94 -14.40
C ARG A 102 6.82 2.16 -15.18
N GLY A 103 8.13 2.23 -15.42
CA GLY A 103 8.76 3.26 -16.22
C GLY A 103 8.72 4.61 -15.52
N THR A 104 8.28 5.65 -16.24
CA THR A 104 8.25 7.03 -15.70
C THR A 104 6.95 7.41 -15.01
N SER A 105 6.07 6.43 -14.72
CA SER A 105 4.76 6.64 -14.08
C SER A 105 4.89 7.40 -12.75
N SER A 106 4.30 8.58 -12.68
CA SER A 106 4.45 9.54 -11.59
C SER A 106 3.15 10.20 -11.19
N LEU A 107 3.08 10.73 -9.97
CA LEU A 107 1.88 11.40 -9.43
C LEU A 107 0.64 10.49 -9.40
N ASN A 108 0.81 9.17 -9.46
CA ASN A 108 -0.29 8.23 -9.32
C ASN A 108 -0.60 8.01 -7.84
N THR A 109 -1.87 7.77 -7.56
CA THR A 109 -2.37 7.51 -6.20
C THR A 109 -3.02 6.14 -6.14
N ILE A 110 -2.57 5.30 -5.21
CA ILE A 110 -3.14 3.99 -4.91
C ILE A 110 -3.68 4.07 -3.48
N GLU A 111 -4.99 4.13 -3.27
CA GLU A 111 -5.57 4.29 -1.92
C GLU A 111 -6.90 3.57 -1.75
N GLY A 112 -7.18 3.10 -0.53
CA GLY A 112 -8.43 2.41 -0.18
C GLY A 112 -8.61 1.03 -0.83
N ASN A 113 -7.57 0.42 -1.39
CA ASN A 113 -7.68 -0.89 -2.05
C ASN A 113 -7.45 -2.05 -1.07
N SER A 114 -8.04 -3.19 -1.37
CA SER A 114 -7.77 -4.48 -0.75
C SER A 114 -6.93 -5.32 -1.72
N ILE A 115 -5.66 -5.57 -1.40
CA ILE A 115 -4.66 -6.14 -2.31
C ILE A 115 -4.09 -7.43 -1.71
N GLY A 116 -4.36 -8.56 -2.38
CA GLY A 116 -3.93 -9.90 -1.96
C GLY A 116 -4.80 -10.53 -0.86
N VAL A 117 -5.93 -9.91 -0.52
CA VAL A 117 -6.94 -10.47 0.39
C VAL A 117 -8.19 -10.94 -0.37
N ASP A 118 -8.96 -11.85 0.20
CA ASP A 118 -10.30 -12.17 -0.29
C ASP A 118 -11.34 -11.13 0.17
N MET A 119 -12.60 -11.27 -0.27
CA MET A 119 -13.70 -10.37 0.07
C MET A 119 -13.98 -10.27 1.59
N ASN A 120 -13.55 -11.25 2.39
CA ASN A 120 -13.67 -11.28 3.85
C ASN A 120 -12.37 -10.85 4.56
N GLY A 121 -11.31 -10.48 3.83
CA GLY A 121 -10.00 -10.15 4.39
C GLY A 121 -9.08 -11.35 4.63
N GLY A 122 -9.47 -12.56 4.20
CA GLY A 122 -8.65 -13.76 4.24
C GLY A 122 -7.58 -13.77 3.13
N SER A 123 -6.81 -14.85 3.04
CA SER A 123 -5.69 -14.96 2.10
C SER A 123 -6.16 -15.20 0.66
N LEU A 124 -5.78 -14.30 -0.25
CA LEU A 124 -5.92 -14.50 -1.70
C LEU A 124 -4.80 -13.76 -2.44
N GLY A 125 -3.56 -14.03 -2.02
CA GLY A 125 -2.36 -13.31 -2.46
C GLY A 125 -2.21 -13.24 -3.97
N ASN A 126 -1.69 -12.10 -4.45
CA ASN A 126 -1.09 -12.08 -5.79
C ASN A 126 0.25 -12.83 -5.74
N SER A 127 0.66 -13.50 -6.83
CA SER A 127 1.89 -14.31 -6.81
C SER A 127 3.18 -13.46 -6.70
N GLY A 128 3.12 -12.18 -7.07
CA GLY A 128 4.22 -11.22 -6.99
C GLY A 128 4.10 -10.27 -5.80
N ASN A 129 4.61 -9.04 -5.94
CA ASN A 129 4.42 -8.00 -4.92
C ASN A 129 2.97 -7.49 -4.90
N GLY A 130 2.48 -6.98 -3.77
CA GLY A 130 1.20 -6.29 -3.72
C GLY A 130 1.20 -5.04 -4.61
N VAL A 131 2.16 -4.15 -4.39
CA VAL A 131 2.40 -2.95 -5.20
C VAL A 131 3.88 -2.84 -5.58
N SER A 132 4.19 -2.78 -6.87
CA SER A 132 5.53 -2.47 -7.41
C SER A 132 5.59 -1.07 -8.00
N VAL A 133 6.70 -0.35 -7.80
CA VAL A 133 6.90 1.02 -8.31
C VAL A 133 8.33 1.19 -8.84
N GLU A 134 8.45 1.50 -10.13
CA GLU A 134 9.70 1.99 -10.74
C GLU A 134 9.74 3.52 -10.82
N GLY A 135 8.59 4.17 -11.01
CA GLY A 135 8.49 5.62 -11.19
C GLY A 135 8.57 6.45 -9.89
N SER A 136 8.57 7.78 -10.01
CA SER A 136 8.77 8.70 -8.88
C SER A 136 7.50 9.50 -8.53
N ASN A 137 7.44 10.09 -7.34
CA ASN A 137 6.34 10.97 -6.89
C ASN A 137 4.96 10.29 -6.83
N ASN A 138 4.90 8.99 -6.54
CA ASN A 138 3.63 8.29 -6.37
C ASN A 138 3.22 8.24 -4.90
N ARG A 139 1.93 8.05 -4.64
CA ARG A 139 1.35 7.91 -3.30
C ARG A 139 0.68 6.56 -3.17
N ILE A 140 1.09 5.79 -2.17
CA ILE A 140 0.50 4.50 -1.82
C ILE A 140 -0.07 4.66 -0.41
N GLY A 141 -1.40 4.67 -0.31
CA GLY A 141 -2.15 4.88 0.91
C GLY A 141 -2.47 6.35 1.18
N GLY A 142 -2.95 6.62 2.38
CA GLY A 142 -3.77 7.78 2.70
C GLY A 142 -3.07 8.97 3.35
N LEU A 143 -3.68 10.13 3.19
CA LEU A 143 -3.38 11.37 3.93
C LEU A 143 -4.31 11.61 5.13
N VAL A 144 -5.42 10.85 5.24
CA VAL A 144 -6.55 11.15 6.13
C VAL A 144 -6.34 10.66 7.57
N THR A 145 -6.47 11.60 8.52
CA THR A 145 -6.25 11.51 9.96
C THR A 145 -7.51 11.10 10.72
N VAL A 146 -8.02 9.89 10.52
CA VAL A 146 -9.00 9.34 11.48
C VAL A 146 -8.26 8.38 12.39
N VAL A 147 -8.06 8.83 13.63
CA VAL A 147 -7.57 8.01 14.73
C VAL A 147 -8.73 7.12 15.17
N GLY A 148 -8.62 5.82 14.91
CA GLY A 148 -9.56 4.81 15.34
C GLY A 148 -8.98 3.43 15.07
N ILE A 149 -9.27 2.47 15.95
CA ILE A 149 -8.91 1.06 15.73
C ILE A 149 -9.64 0.61 14.45
N PHE A 150 -8.87 0.40 13.37
CA PHE A 150 -9.40 -0.06 12.09
C PHE A 150 -9.86 -1.52 12.22
N THR A 151 -11.10 -1.73 12.63
CA THR A 151 -11.70 -3.08 12.76
C THR A 151 -12.40 -3.55 11.48
N SER A 152 -12.37 -2.77 10.39
CA SER A 152 -12.94 -3.18 9.11
C SER A 152 -12.24 -2.51 7.91
N PRO A 153 -11.89 -3.28 6.86
CA PRO A 153 -11.33 -2.74 5.61
C PRO A 153 -12.23 -1.70 4.91
N ASN A 154 -13.53 -1.65 5.24
CA ASN A 154 -14.55 -0.83 4.56
C ASN A 154 -14.94 0.46 5.32
N SER A 155 -14.12 0.96 6.24
CA SER A 155 -14.43 2.22 6.94
C SER A 155 -14.41 3.42 5.97
N PRO A 156 -15.43 4.30 5.98
CA PRO A 156 -15.58 5.43 5.03
C PRO A 156 -14.51 6.52 5.13
N ASP A 157 -13.58 6.41 6.07
CA ASP A 157 -12.42 7.31 6.22
C ASP A 157 -11.09 6.65 5.82
N ASN A 158 -11.13 5.42 5.32
CA ASN A 158 -9.94 4.60 5.12
C ASN A 158 -9.27 4.85 3.77
N ALA A 159 -8.43 5.88 3.70
CA ALA A 159 -7.51 6.04 2.59
C ALA A 159 -6.34 5.00 2.62
N ALA A 160 -6.25 4.13 3.64
CA ALA A 160 -5.25 3.08 3.66
C ALA A 160 -5.59 1.96 2.68
N ASN A 161 -4.57 1.41 2.02
CA ASN A 161 -4.72 0.09 1.41
C ASN A 161 -4.52 -0.99 2.49
N VAL A 162 -5.19 -2.11 2.31
CA VAL A 162 -4.85 -3.40 2.93
C VAL A 162 -4.00 -4.16 1.91
N ILE A 163 -2.77 -4.52 2.26
CA ILE A 163 -1.82 -5.19 1.37
C ILE A 163 -1.24 -6.39 2.09
N ALA A 164 -1.78 -7.57 1.80
CA ALA A 164 -1.45 -8.77 2.55
C ALA A 164 -1.37 -10.03 1.69
N PHE A 165 -0.71 -11.05 2.23
CA PHE A 165 -0.63 -12.41 1.66
C PHE A 165 0.01 -12.51 0.27
N ASN A 166 0.63 -11.44 -0.24
CA ASN A 166 1.25 -11.49 -1.56
C ASN A 166 2.51 -12.37 -1.54
N GLY A 167 2.78 -13.07 -2.64
CA GLY A 167 3.93 -13.98 -2.78
C GLY A 167 5.29 -13.28 -2.80
N GLY A 168 5.30 -11.96 -2.98
CA GLY A 168 6.45 -11.08 -2.83
C GLY A 168 6.34 -10.12 -1.65
N ASN A 169 6.88 -8.92 -1.81
CA ASN A 169 6.78 -7.83 -0.83
C ASN A 169 5.38 -7.20 -0.85
N GLY A 170 4.96 -6.58 0.25
CA GLY A 170 3.74 -5.76 0.26
C GLY A 170 3.86 -4.61 -0.73
N VAL A 171 4.85 -3.72 -0.51
CA VAL A 171 5.20 -2.63 -1.42
C VAL A 171 6.69 -2.71 -1.79
N SER A 172 7.02 -2.69 -3.07
CA SER A 172 8.40 -2.66 -3.57
C SER A 172 8.65 -1.40 -4.40
N ILE A 173 9.66 -0.61 -3.99
CA ILE A 173 10.15 0.53 -4.76
C ILE A 173 11.50 0.16 -5.37
N ASP A 174 11.60 0.22 -6.70
CA ASP A 174 12.82 -0.18 -7.42
C ASP A 174 13.80 0.98 -7.61
N THR A 175 13.57 1.88 -8.57
CA THR A 175 14.51 2.99 -8.85
C THR A 175 13.95 4.37 -8.49
N GLY A 176 12.63 4.51 -8.47
CA GLY A 176 11.95 5.78 -8.27
C GLY A 176 12.11 6.38 -6.89
N THR A 177 12.01 7.70 -6.80
CA THR A 177 12.14 8.47 -5.56
C THR A 177 10.87 9.25 -5.26
N ARG A 178 10.78 9.80 -4.05
CA ARG A 178 9.64 10.62 -3.58
C ARG A 178 8.32 9.84 -3.60
N ASN A 179 8.39 8.52 -3.42
CA ASN A 179 7.20 7.68 -3.32
C ASN A 179 6.79 7.58 -1.85
N ALA A 180 5.65 8.20 -1.52
CA ALA A 180 5.13 8.22 -0.17
C ALA A 180 4.25 6.99 0.06
N ILE A 181 4.61 6.16 1.03
CA ILE A 181 3.89 4.95 1.44
C ILE A 181 3.34 5.22 2.83
N ARG A 182 2.05 5.53 2.95
CA ARG A 182 1.51 6.04 4.21
C ARG A 182 0.23 5.36 4.64
N ARG A 183 0.14 5.08 5.94
CA ARG A 183 -1.02 4.49 6.63
C ARG A 183 -1.52 3.15 6.10
N ASN A 184 -0.83 2.49 5.17
CA ASN A 184 -1.25 1.17 4.69
C ASN A 184 -1.19 0.14 5.82
N SER A 185 -2.15 -0.77 5.83
CA SER A 185 -2.08 -2.01 6.61
C SER A 185 -1.34 -3.02 5.74
N ILE A 186 -0.12 -3.38 6.12
CA ILE A 186 0.74 -4.28 5.35
C ILE A 186 1.17 -5.43 6.26
N PHE A 187 0.78 -6.65 5.94
CA PHE A 187 1.02 -7.81 6.81
C PHE A 187 1.01 -9.13 6.05
N GLU A 188 1.67 -10.14 6.60
CA GLU A 188 1.65 -11.52 6.10
C GLU A 188 1.97 -11.65 4.61
N ASN A 189 2.74 -10.71 4.03
CA ASN A 189 3.34 -10.92 2.73
C ASN A 189 4.54 -11.86 2.88
N VAL A 190 4.84 -12.63 1.85
CA VAL A 190 5.97 -13.60 1.91
C VAL A 190 7.32 -12.88 1.98
N GLY A 191 7.42 -11.70 1.36
CA GLY A 191 8.61 -10.84 1.38
C GLY A 191 8.68 -9.91 2.58
N LEU A 192 9.15 -8.67 2.33
CA LEU A 192 9.10 -7.58 3.29
C LEU A 192 7.82 -6.75 3.09
N GLY A 193 7.33 -6.11 4.14
CA GLY A 193 6.16 -5.24 4.01
C GLY A 193 6.44 -4.06 3.09
N ILE A 194 7.62 -3.43 3.26
CA ILE A 194 8.14 -2.41 2.34
C ILE A 194 9.57 -2.74 1.98
N ASN A 195 9.85 -2.91 0.69
CA ASN A 195 11.18 -3.13 0.16
C ASN A 195 11.63 -1.97 -0.74
N HIS A 196 12.92 -1.64 -0.64
CA HIS A 196 13.63 -0.76 -1.57
C HIS A 196 14.73 -1.58 -2.22
N SER A 197 14.70 -1.63 -3.55
CA SER A 197 15.77 -2.18 -4.40
C SER A 197 16.49 -1.01 -5.09
N ASN A 198 17.58 -1.24 -5.83
CA ASN A 198 18.18 -0.35 -6.84
C ASN A 198 18.16 1.20 -6.65
N GLY A 199 18.25 1.69 -5.41
CA GLY A 199 18.20 3.13 -5.10
C GLY A 199 16.80 3.70 -4.82
N GLY A 200 15.75 2.87 -4.85
CA GLY A 200 14.36 3.23 -4.60
C GLY A 200 14.19 4.00 -3.30
N ASN A 201 13.45 5.11 -3.37
CA ASN A 201 13.28 6.06 -2.28
C ASN A 201 14.61 6.49 -1.62
N THR A 202 15.67 6.62 -2.43
CA THR A 202 17.04 6.95 -2.00
C THR A 202 17.63 5.99 -0.98
N LEU A 203 17.05 4.78 -0.85
CA LEU A 203 17.33 3.84 0.23
C LEU A 203 17.19 4.48 1.61
N LEU A 204 16.17 5.35 1.80
CA LEU A 204 15.93 6.04 3.06
C LEU A 204 15.91 5.03 4.21
N ALA A 205 16.79 5.24 5.19
CA ALA A 205 16.95 4.36 6.32
C ALA A 205 15.68 4.36 7.19
N ALA A 206 15.27 3.16 7.63
CA ALA A 206 14.17 3.01 8.56
C ALA A 206 14.50 3.71 9.89
N PRO A 207 13.49 4.25 10.61
CA PRO A 207 13.70 4.80 11.95
C PRO A 207 14.05 3.69 12.95
N VAL A 208 14.53 4.08 14.13
CA VAL A 208 14.82 3.15 15.23
C VAL A 208 13.91 3.46 16.40
N ILE A 209 13.35 2.40 16.99
CA ILE A 209 12.49 2.45 18.16
C ILE A 209 13.29 1.94 19.37
N THR A 210 13.21 2.67 20.49
CA THR A 210 13.86 2.34 21.76
C THR A 210 13.00 2.78 22.95
N THR A 211 13.41 2.48 24.18
CA THR A 211 12.78 2.99 25.41
C THR A 211 13.59 4.15 25.99
N SER A 212 12.94 5.22 26.49
CA SER A 212 13.62 6.21 27.35
C SER A 212 13.42 5.97 28.84
N SER A 213 12.30 5.33 29.20
CA SER A 213 11.94 4.97 30.57
C SER A 213 10.85 3.90 30.54
N PRO A 214 10.59 3.18 31.65
CA PRO A 214 9.39 2.34 31.76
C PRO A 214 8.14 3.16 31.38
N GLY A 215 7.21 2.57 30.62
CA GLY A 215 6.02 3.28 30.15
C GLY A 215 6.20 4.26 28.97
N MET A 216 7.43 4.55 28.50
CA MET A 216 7.68 5.54 27.45
C MET A 216 8.61 5.02 26.34
N ILE A 217 8.06 4.98 25.12
CA ILE A 217 8.81 4.66 23.90
C ILE A 217 9.41 5.94 23.31
N VAL A 218 10.61 5.84 22.78
CA VAL A 218 11.26 6.88 21.98
C VAL A 218 11.50 6.32 20.61
N ALA A 219 11.15 7.11 19.60
CA ALA A 219 11.52 6.82 18.24
C ALA A 219 12.38 7.94 17.73
N TYR A 220 13.49 7.59 17.11
CA TYR A 220 14.36 8.56 16.48
C TYR A 220 14.59 8.19 15.03
N THR A 221 14.75 9.22 14.22
CA THR A 221 15.10 9.05 12.83
C THR A 221 16.57 8.72 12.73
N THR A 222 16.89 7.77 11.86
CA THR A 222 18.27 7.42 11.58
C THR A 222 18.92 8.62 10.88
N ALA A 223 20.09 9.05 11.38
CA ALA A 223 20.82 10.24 10.91
C ALA A 223 20.11 11.60 11.08
N GLY A 224 19.10 11.69 11.95
CA GLY A 224 18.48 12.97 12.30
C GLY A 224 17.73 13.65 11.15
N ILE A 225 17.11 12.84 10.29
CA ILE A 225 16.31 13.31 9.16
C ILE A 225 14.96 13.81 9.69
N ALA A 226 14.53 15.00 9.29
CA ALA A 226 13.20 15.53 9.58
C ALA A 226 12.15 14.85 8.68
N GLY A 227 10.95 14.61 9.22
CA GLY A 227 9.91 13.93 8.47
C GLY A 227 8.72 13.49 9.33
N ARG A 228 7.91 12.59 8.79
CA ARG A 228 6.78 11.96 9.48
C ARG A 228 7.14 10.54 9.85
N LEU A 229 7.08 10.22 11.14
CA LEU A 229 7.10 8.86 11.65
C LEU A 229 5.67 8.31 11.68
N GLU A 230 5.48 7.08 11.21
CA GLU A 230 4.21 6.34 11.36
C GLU A 230 4.50 5.04 12.11
N PHE A 231 3.68 4.72 13.11
CA PHE A 231 3.85 3.58 14.01
C PHE A 231 2.74 2.56 13.78
N PHE A 232 3.11 1.30 13.81
CA PHE A 232 2.21 0.19 13.54
C PHE A 232 2.47 -0.95 14.51
N VAL A 233 1.41 -1.62 14.96
CA VAL A 233 1.54 -2.97 15.51
C VAL A 233 1.98 -3.87 14.36
N ALA A 234 3.05 -4.63 14.59
CA ALA A 234 3.59 -5.53 13.60
C ALA A 234 2.77 -6.82 13.51
N ASP A 235 2.83 -7.50 12.37
CA ASP A 235 2.25 -8.82 12.24
C ASP A 235 2.97 -9.85 13.13
N SER A 236 2.18 -10.75 13.74
CA SER A 236 2.69 -11.71 14.72
C SER A 236 3.49 -12.87 14.10
N LEU A 237 3.43 -13.02 12.76
CA LEU A 237 3.97 -14.16 12.02
C LEU A 237 5.08 -13.80 11.01
N GLY A 238 5.53 -12.53 10.95
CA GLY A 238 6.31 -12.00 9.82
C GLY A 238 7.60 -11.24 10.13
N SER A 239 8.13 -10.59 9.07
CA SER A 239 9.38 -9.81 9.03
C SER A 239 9.31 -8.45 9.75
N GLY A 240 8.27 -8.20 10.56
CA GLY A 240 8.00 -6.89 11.12
C GLY A 240 7.17 -6.00 10.19
N GLU A 241 6.13 -6.54 9.57
CA GLU A 241 5.28 -5.74 8.67
C GLU A 241 4.23 -4.98 9.48
N GLY A 242 3.96 -3.71 9.13
CA GLY A 242 3.02 -2.86 9.86
C GLY A 242 1.55 -3.20 9.59
N ALA A 243 0.99 -4.13 10.36
CA ALA A 243 -0.38 -4.61 10.22
C ALA A 243 -1.43 -3.57 10.64
N VAL A 244 -1.27 -2.94 11.81
CA VAL A 244 -2.29 -2.03 12.36
C VAL A 244 -1.67 -0.68 12.65
N PHE A 245 -2.14 0.36 11.98
CA PHE A 245 -1.72 1.73 12.27
C PHE A 245 -2.09 2.13 13.69
N VAL A 246 -1.12 2.69 14.42
CA VAL A 246 -1.28 3.15 15.81
C VAL A 246 -1.41 4.67 15.83
N THR A 247 -0.38 5.36 15.35
CA THR A 247 -0.30 6.83 15.35
C THR A 247 0.82 7.30 14.43
N ASP A 248 0.86 8.60 14.16
CA ASP A 248 1.96 9.25 13.48
C ASP A 248 2.47 10.48 14.25
N ARG A 249 3.68 10.94 13.90
CA ARG A 249 4.27 12.17 14.46
C ARG A 249 5.25 12.83 13.50
N THR A 250 5.19 14.15 13.41
CA THR A 250 6.23 14.93 12.72
C THR A 250 7.44 15.14 13.63
N THR A 251 8.64 14.95 13.09
CA THR A 251 9.92 15.19 13.77
C THR A 251 10.79 16.16 12.96
N THR A 252 11.57 16.98 13.67
CA THR A 252 12.55 17.92 13.10
C THR A 252 13.94 17.30 12.92
N GLY A 253 14.07 15.97 13.05
CA GLY A 253 15.35 15.29 12.93
C GLY A 253 16.15 15.17 14.24
N ILE A 254 15.58 15.62 15.36
CA ILE A 254 16.09 15.28 16.69
C ILE A 254 15.26 14.09 17.20
N ALA A 255 15.89 13.19 17.97
CA ALA A 255 15.20 12.10 18.65
C ALA A 255 13.97 12.64 19.40
N GLY A 256 12.79 12.11 19.09
CA GLY A 256 11.53 12.54 19.68
C GLY A 256 11.01 11.48 20.65
N THR A 257 10.77 11.86 21.90
CA THR A 257 10.03 10.99 22.82
C THR A 257 8.56 10.97 22.42
N ILE A 258 7.96 9.79 22.31
CA ILE A 258 6.54 9.61 21.97
C ILE A 258 5.90 8.73 23.03
N ALA A 259 5.01 9.31 23.84
CA ALA A 259 4.19 8.51 24.73
C ALA A 259 3.23 7.65 23.89
N LEU A 260 3.45 6.33 23.87
CA LEU A 260 2.54 5.34 23.29
C LEU A 260 1.83 4.53 24.39
N SER A 261 1.96 4.96 25.66
CA SER A 261 1.37 4.27 26.81
C SER A 261 -0.14 4.12 26.65
N GLY A 262 -0.62 2.88 26.73
CA GLY A 262 -2.04 2.53 26.58
C GLY A 262 -2.57 2.46 25.14
N LEU A 263 -1.76 2.80 24.12
CA LEU A 263 -2.16 2.63 22.71
C LEU A 263 -1.79 1.24 22.16
N VAL A 264 -0.73 0.63 22.72
CA VAL A 264 -0.25 -0.69 22.29
C VAL A 264 -0.15 -1.60 23.52
N PRO A 265 -0.80 -2.78 23.49
CA PRO A 265 -0.71 -3.75 24.58
C PRO A 265 0.74 -4.16 24.91
N ASN A 266 0.98 -4.49 26.18
CA ASN A 266 2.28 -5.02 26.61
C ASN A 266 2.57 -6.37 25.94
N GLY A 267 3.77 -6.54 25.40
CA GLY A 267 4.19 -7.75 24.68
C GLY A 267 3.97 -7.74 23.17
N GLU A 268 3.24 -6.75 22.63
CA GLU A 268 3.09 -6.57 21.19
C GLU A 268 4.38 -6.08 20.53
N LEU A 269 4.51 -6.37 19.23
CA LEU A 269 5.60 -5.86 18.41
C LEU A 269 5.20 -4.55 17.76
N LEU A 270 6.09 -3.55 17.82
CA LEU A 270 5.92 -2.25 17.20
C LEU A 270 6.96 -2.06 16.10
N VAL A 271 6.52 -1.54 14.95
CA VAL A 271 7.39 -1.11 13.85
C VAL A 271 7.02 0.30 13.42
N ALA A 272 7.95 0.97 12.73
CA ALA A 272 7.74 2.31 12.24
C ALA A 272 8.33 2.55 10.86
N THR A 273 7.78 3.51 10.14
CA THR A 273 8.34 4.08 8.91
C THR A 273 8.65 5.55 9.10
N LEU A 274 9.58 6.09 8.31
CA LEU A 274 9.86 7.52 8.17
C LEU A 274 9.52 7.95 6.76
N THR A 275 8.71 8.99 6.60
CA THR A 275 8.55 9.73 5.34
C THR A 275 9.28 11.06 5.44
N ASP A 276 10.33 11.27 4.64
CA ASP A 276 11.13 12.50 4.66
C ASP A 276 10.38 13.69 4.01
N ALA A 277 10.96 14.89 4.10
CA ALA A 277 10.39 16.11 3.52
C ALA A 277 10.29 16.08 1.97
N ASN A 278 11.03 15.20 1.31
CA ASN A 278 10.96 15.01 -0.14
C ASN A 278 9.91 13.99 -0.54
N GLY A 279 9.27 13.30 0.41
CA GLY A 279 8.24 12.29 0.17
C GLY A 279 8.78 10.87 -0.01
N ASN A 280 10.05 10.59 0.29
CA ASN A 280 10.55 9.22 0.34
C ASN A 280 10.08 8.58 1.64
N THR A 281 9.41 7.43 1.59
CA THR A 281 9.16 6.60 2.77
C THR A 281 10.22 5.52 2.90
N SER A 282 10.67 5.23 4.12
CA SER A 282 11.58 4.14 4.48
C SER A 282 10.93 2.76 4.42
N LYS A 283 11.73 1.69 4.51
CA LYS A 283 11.22 0.38 4.94
C LYS A 283 10.67 0.46 6.39
N PHE A 284 9.95 -0.57 6.83
CA PHE A 284 9.65 -0.74 8.26
C PHE A 284 10.95 -0.89 9.07
N SER A 285 10.95 -0.36 10.30
CA SER A 285 12.03 -0.56 11.27
C SER A 285 12.11 -2.03 11.70
N ASN A 286 13.20 -2.39 12.38
CA ASN A 286 13.21 -3.64 13.12
C ASN A 286 12.08 -3.65 14.17
N PRO A 287 11.41 -4.80 14.39
CA PRO A 287 10.41 -4.94 15.43
C PRO A 287 10.96 -4.60 16.82
N PHE A 288 10.15 -3.89 17.59
CA PHE A 288 10.43 -3.53 18.97
C PHE A 288 9.35 -4.11 19.88
N VAL A 289 9.73 -4.90 20.89
CA VAL A 289 8.79 -5.47 21.86
C VAL A 289 8.38 -4.40 22.86
N VAL A 290 7.08 -4.11 22.91
CA VAL A 290 6.51 -3.14 23.84
C VAL A 290 6.58 -3.69 25.28
N SER A 291 7.24 -2.95 26.16
CA SER A 291 7.28 -3.20 27.61
C SER A 291 6.98 -1.91 28.37
N TRP A 292 6.00 -1.96 29.29
CA TRP A 292 5.56 -0.83 30.10
C TRP A 292 5.97 -0.95 31.56
#